data_AF-A0A2G9N586-F1
#
_entry.id   AF-A0A2G9N586-F1
#
_cell.length_a   1.000
_cell.length_b   1.000
_cell.length_c   1.000
_cell.angle_alpha   90.00
_cell.angle_beta   90.00
_cell.angle_gamma   90.00
#
_symmetry.space_group_name_H-M   'P 1'
#
loop_
_entity.id
_entity.type
_entity.pdbx_description
1 polymer ?
#
loop_
_entity_poly.entity_id
_entity_poly.type
_entity_poly.pdbx_seq_one_letter_code
_entity_poly.pdbx_strand_id
1 'polypeptide(L)' 'MAGGHKPRSGSIAYYPRVRAKKQNASFSTYPVIDAENAKPITFFGYKAGMLQVFGKNANEKSPGFGQETSIPA' A
#
# COMPACT_ATOMS: atom_id res chain seq x y z
N MET A 1 -32.67 -22.94 -3.91
CA MET A 1 -32.69 -21.56 -3.36
C MET A 1 -31.31 -21.26 -2.82
N ALA A 2 -30.67 -20.18 -3.26
CA ALA A 2 -29.40 -19.75 -2.67
C ALA A 2 -29.63 -19.45 -1.18
N GLY A 3 -29.00 -20.22 -0.29
CA GLY A 3 -29.12 -20.03 1.15
C GLY A 3 -28.45 -18.73 1.57
N GLY A 4 -29.23 -17.82 2.17
CA GLY A 4 -28.77 -16.59 2.82
C GLY A 4 -28.18 -15.51 1.89
N HIS A 5 -28.48 -14.24 2.17
CA HIS A 5 -27.76 -13.12 1.56
C HIS A 5 -26.34 -13.08 2.13
N LYS A 6 -25.32 -13.26 1.27
CA LYS A 6 -23.91 -13.08 1.64
C LYS A 6 -23.22 -12.14 0.64
N PRO A 7 -22.22 -11.37 1.08
CA PRO A 7 -21.42 -10.57 0.17
C PRO A 7 -20.66 -11.44 -0.82
N ARG A 8 -20.35 -10.85 -1.99
CA ARG A 8 -19.57 -11.53 -3.03
C ARG A 8 -18.14 -11.77 -2.56
N SER A 9 -17.59 -12.93 -2.89
CA SER A 9 -16.18 -13.24 -2.61
C SER A 9 -15.24 -12.51 -3.59
N GLY A 10 -14.23 -11.83 -3.05
CA GLY A 10 -13.16 -11.15 -3.80
C GLY A 10 -13.58 -9.87 -4.52
N SER A 11 -12.62 -9.13 -5.06
CA SER A 11 -12.88 -7.94 -5.89
C SER A 11 -12.84 -8.28 -7.39
N ILE A 12 -13.84 -7.79 -8.15
CA ILE A 12 -13.93 -7.93 -9.63
C ILE A 12 -12.91 -7.01 -10.34
N ALA A 13 -12.49 -5.92 -9.69
CA ALA A 13 -11.56 -4.95 -10.29
C ALA A 13 -10.18 -5.54 -10.63
N TYR A 14 -9.82 -6.70 -10.05
CA TYR A 14 -8.56 -7.40 -10.31
C TYR A 14 -8.68 -8.52 -11.34
N TYR A 15 -9.78 -8.58 -12.11
CA TYR A 15 -9.90 -9.51 -13.23
C TYR A 15 -9.40 -8.87 -14.54
N PRO A 16 -8.75 -9.62 -15.44
CA PRO A 16 -8.43 -11.05 -15.32
C PRO A 16 -7.22 -11.32 -14.40
N ARG A 17 -7.32 -12.36 -13.55
CA ARG A 17 -6.24 -12.79 -12.64
C ARG A 17 -5.24 -13.69 -13.38
N VAL A 18 -4.45 -13.08 -14.25
CA VAL A 18 -3.44 -13.75 -15.07
C VAL A 18 -2.03 -13.27 -14.72
N ARG A 19 -1.01 -14.01 -15.15
CA ARG A 19 0.39 -13.61 -14.94
C ARG A 19 0.66 -12.25 -15.61
N ALA A 20 1.33 -11.35 -14.90
CA ALA A 20 1.76 -10.09 -15.48
C ALA A 20 2.69 -10.32 -16.68
N LYS A 21 2.62 -9.43 -17.68
CA LYS A 21 3.44 -9.52 -18.89
C LYS A 21 4.93 -9.25 -18.63
N LYS A 22 5.25 -8.54 -17.53
CA LYS A 22 6.61 -8.13 -17.14
C LYS A 22 6.79 -8.37 -15.65
N GLN A 23 8.03 -8.58 -15.22
CA GLN A 23 8.40 -8.70 -13.80
C GLN A 23 8.28 -7.34 -13.08
N ASN A 24 8.67 -6.26 -13.75
CA ASN A 24 8.61 -4.91 -13.20
C ASN A 24 7.20 -4.33 -13.41
N ALA A 25 6.66 -3.69 -12.37
CA ALA A 25 5.40 -2.98 -12.45
C ALA A 25 5.54 -1.71 -13.32
N SER A 26 4.48 -1.37 -14.05
CA SER A 26 4.38 -0.13 -14.83
C SER A 26 3.39 0.80 -14.15
N PHE A 27 3.77 2.07 -14.00
CA PHE A 27 2.86 3.11 -13.53
C PHE A 27 2.04 3.64 -14.71
N SER A 28 0.71 3.65 -14.56
CA SER A 28 -0.21 4.24 -15.55
C SER A 28 -0.42 5.74 -15.34
N THR A 29 -0.14 6.22 -14.12
CA THR A 29 -0.36 7.60 -13.70
C THR A 29 0.80 8.06 -12.83
N TYR A 30 1.11 9.35 -12.92
CA TYR A 30 2.09 10.03 -12.08
C TYR A 30 1.41 11.22 -11.40
N PRO A 31 1.82 11.57 -10.16
CA PRO A 31 1.28 12.74 -9.48
C PRO A 31 1.67 14.02 -10.22
N VAL A 32 0.76 15.00 -10.24
CA VAL A 32 1.09 16.36 -10.63
C VAL A 32 1.82 16.99 -9.44
N ILE A 33 3.07 17.38 -9.64
CA ILE A 33 3.91 17.96 -8.60
C ILE A 33 4.20 19.39 -8.98
N ASP A 34 3.79 20.31 -8.12
CA ASP A 34 4.27 21.69 -8.17
C ASP A 34 5.64 21.74 -7.50
N ALA A 35 6.70 21.82 -8.30
CA ALA A 35 8.07 21.88 -7.82
C ALA A 35 8.81 23.00 -8.54
N GLU A 36 9.48 23.83 -7.75
CA GLU A 36 10.33 24.93 -8.24
C GLU A 36 11.49 24.42 -9.10
N ASN A 37 11.94 23.17 -8.89
CA ASN A 37 13.05 22.55 -9.60
C ASN A 37 12.71 21.13 -10.06
N ALA A 38 13.31 20.70 -11.18
CA ALA A 38 13.14 19.36 -11.70
C ALA A 38 13.69 18.30 -10.74
N LYS A 39 12.86 17.31 -10.38
CA LYS A 39 13.22 16.22 -9.46
C LYS A 39 12.72 14.86 -9.99
N PRO A 40 13.46 13.76 -9.76
CA PRO A 40 12.95 12.43 -9.98
C PRO A 40 11.69 12.17 -9.13
N ILE A 41 10.66 11.62 -9.75
CA ILE A 41 9.34 11.37 -9.12
C ILE A 41 9.16 9.92 -8.68
N THR A 42 9.98 9.01 -9.19
CA THR A 42 9.93 7.58 -8.90
C THR A 42 11.33 7.00 -8.72
N PHE A 43 11.39 5.84 -8.09
CA PHE A 43 12.61 5.12 -7.81
C PHE A 43 12.39 3.61 -7.95
N PHE A 44 13.42 2.88 -8.39
CA PHE A 44 13.41 1.42 -8.46
C PHE A 44 14.30 0.86 -7.35
N GLY A 45 13.75 -0.07 -6.56
CA GLY A 45 14.48 -0.74 -5.49
C GLY A 45 14.23 -2.23 -5.48
N TYR A 46 15.08 -2.96 -4.75
CA TYR A 46 14.93 -4.38 -4.50
C TYR A 46 14.42 -4.61 -3.08
N LYS A 47 13.40 -5.45 -2.93
CA LYS A 47 12.91 -5.86 -1.61
C LYS A 47 13.92 -6.81 -0.97
N ALA A 48 14.48 -6.43 0.18
CA ALA A 48 15.45 -7.25 0.92
C ALA A 48 14.79 -8.20 1.93
N GLY A 49 13.84 -7.70 2.73
CA GLY A 49 13.25 -8.50 3.82
C GLY A 49 12.11 -7.77 4.52
N MET A 50 11.82 -8.22 5.74
CA MET A 50 10.88 -7.60 6.67
C MET A 50 11.55 -7.51 8.04
N LEU A 51 11.19 -6.50 8.82
CA LEU A 51 11.62 -6.29 10.20
C LEU A 51 10.45 -5.75 11.05
N GLN A 52 10.69 -5.59 12.35
CA GLN A 52 9.72 -5.05 13.29
C GLN A 52 10.34 -3.87 14.02
N VAL A 53 9.63 -2.74 14.03
CA VAL A 53 10.08 -1.49 14.63
C VAL A 53 9.11 -1.11 15.74
N PHE A 54 9.63 -0.61 16.84
CA PHE A 54 8.82 0.00 17.88
C PHE A 54 8.83 1.52 17.70
N GLY A 55 7.65 2.12 17.67
CA GLY A 55 7.48 3.55 17.48
C GLY A 55 6.36 4.10 18.36
N LYS A 56 6.47 5.37 18.76
CA LYS A 56 5.41 6.05 19.50
C LYS A 56 4.33 6.55 18.57
N ASN A 57 3.07 6.33 18.93
CA ASN A 57 1.94 6.85 18.19
C ASN A 57 1.79 8.37 18.40
N ALA A 58 2.02 9.14 17.34
CA ALA A 58 1.94 10.61 17.36
C ALA A 58 0.54 11.17 17.05
N ASN A 59 -0.46 10.32 16.78
CA ASN A 59 -1.80 10.78 16.46
C ASN A 59 -2.59 11.09 17.75
N GLU A 60 -2.76 12.39 18.04
CA GLU A 60 -3.42 12.89 19.25
C GLU A 60 -4.86 12.39 19.44
N LYS A 61 -5.59 12.15 18.34
CA LYS A 61 -6.97 11.66 18.39
C LYS A 61 -7.07 10.14 18.55
N SER A 62 -5.94 9.45 18.56
CA SER A 62 -5.90 8.00 18.72
C SER A 62 -5.94 7.62 20.21
N PRO A 63 -6.68 6.56 20.59
CA PRO A 63 -6.67 6.04 21.96
C PRO A 63 -5.26 5.64 22.46
N GLY A 64 -4.35 5.31 21.55
CA GLY A 64 -2.97 4.93 21.87
C GLY A 64 -1.97 6.07 21.79
N PHE A 65 -2.39 7.34 21.83
CA PHE A 65 -1.48 8.48 21.74
C PHE A 65 -0.37 8.40 22.79
N GLY A 66 0.88 8.57 22.35
CA GLY A 66 2.07 8.51 23.20
C GLY A 66 2.53 7.10 23.60
N GLN A 67 1.74 6.06 23.34
CA GLN A 67 2.11 4.68 23.60
C GLN A 67 3.03 4.13 22.51
N GLU A 68 3.86 3.15 22.89
CA GLU A 68 4.76 2.45 21.98
C GLU A 68 4.01 1.30 21.30
N THR A 69 4.08 1.28 19.97
CA THR A 69 3.44 0.29 19.12
C THR A 69 4.48 -0.39 18.26
N SER A 70 4.34 -1.72 18.14
CA SER A 70 5.10 -2.52 17.20
C SER A 70 4.52 -2.42 15.79
N ILE A 71 5.35 -2.07 14.81
CA ILE A 71 4.98 -1.85 13.40
C ILE A 71 5.88 -2.72 12.51
N PRO A 72 5.32 -3.51 11.58
CA PRO A 72 6.11 -4.22 10.58
C PRO A 72 6.70 -3.23 9.56
N ALA A 73 7.96 -3.41 9.19
CA ALA A 73 8.70 -2.57 8.24
C ALA A 73 9.41 -3.40 7.16
#